data_AF-A0AA97DQS8-F1
#
_entry.id   AF-A0AA97DQS8-F1
#
_cell.length_a   1.000
_cell.length_b   1.000
_cell.length_c   1.000
_cell.angle_alpha   90.00
_cell.angle_beta   90.00
_cell.angle_gamma   90.00
#
_symmetry.space_group_name_H-M   'P 1'
#
loop_
_entity.id
_entity.type
_entity.pdbx_description
1 polymer ?
#
loop_
_entity_poly.entity_id
_entity_poly.type
_entity_poly.pdbx_seq_one_letter_code
_entity_poly.pdbx_strand_id
1 'polypeptide(L)'
;MDHAQDGAQSASVAGLLAALTFIDNVGFHGIATTLTGSEPKIDRNWAALIRNAQIAVAVTALPDELRPAGDRFTAAAEKLIAVLERRDINAVADPAKELHIAYHALSDAGWNHLAGTAGFSAGNDQPGAGHHH
;
A
#
# COMPACT_ATOMS: atom_id res chain seq x y z
N MET A 1 -21.81 26.44 -12.86
CA MET A 1 -20.59 25.86 -13.46
C MET A 1 -20.09 24.79 -12.50
N ASP A 2 -20.92 23.79 -12.19
CA ASP A 2 -20.70 22.90 -11.02
C ASP A 2 -20.30 21.48 -11.42
N HIS A 3 -20.45 21.10 -12.69
CA HIS A 3 -20.17 19.72 -13.14
C HIS A 3 -18.67 19.38 -13.24
N ALA A 4 -17.78 20.37 -13.20
CA ALA A 4 -16.34 20.15 -13.31
C ALA A 4 -15.71 19.64 -12.00
N GLN A 5 -16.25 20.03 -10.83
CA GLN A 5 -15.74 19.58 -9.54
C GLN A 5 -16.16 18.14 -9.22
N ASP A 6 -17.41 17.77 -9.49
CA ASP A 6 -17.92 16.40 -9.26
C ASP A 6 -17.18 15.34 -10.09
N GLY A 7 -16.85 15.67 -11.35
CA GLY A 7 -16.11 14.77 -12.24
C GLY A 7 -14.66 14.55 -11.81
N ALA A 8 -13.99 15.60 -11.34
CA ALA A 8 -12.62 15.50 -10.83
C ALA A 8 -12.54 14.71 -9.51
N GLN A 9 -13.52 14.89 -8.63
CA GLN A 9 -13.59 14.21 -7.35
C GLN A 9 -13.93 12.72 -7.52
N SER A 10 -14.84 12.38 -8.43
CA SER A 10 -15.20 10.98 -8.75
C SER A 10 -14.06 10.21 -9.41
N ALA A 11 -13.29 10.86 -10.29
CA ALA A 11 -12.11 10.25 -10.92
C ALA A 11 -10.99 9.96 -9.91
N SER A 12 -10.85 10.79 -8.86
CA SER A 12 -9.89 10.57 -7.77
C SER A 12 -10.26 9.35 -6.91
N VAL A 13 -11.55 9.15 -6.60
CA VAL A 13 -12.02 7.99 -5.82
C VAL A 13 -11.81 6.67 -6.57
N ALA A 14 -12.19 6.61 -7.84
CA ALA A 14 -12.00 5.40 -8.65
C ALA A 14 -10.52 5.05 -8.84
N GLY A 15 -9.67 6.06 -9.06
CA GLY A 15 -8.22 5.88 -9.17
C GLY A 15 -7.60 5.35 -7.87
N LEU A 16 -7.95 5.94 -6.72
CA LEU A 16 -7.51 5.48 -5.42
C LEU A 16 -7.96 4.04 -5.14
N LEU A 17 -9.24 3.73 -5.36
CA LEU A 17 -9.78 2.38 -5.18
C LEU A 17 -9.04 1.35 -6.04
N ALA A 18 -8.77 1.68 -7.31
CA ALA A 18 -8.03 0.81 -8.22
C ALA A 18 -6.59 0.58 -7.75
N ALA A 19 -5.89 1.64 -7.32
CA ALA A 19 -4.53 1.54 -6.82
C ALA A 19 -4.46 0.67 -5.55
N LEU A 20 -5.34 0.90 -4.58
CA LEU A 20 -5.43 0.12 -3.33
C LEU A 20 -5.71 -1.36 -3.62
N THR A 21 -6.72 -1.64 -4.44
CA THR A 21 -7.05 -3.01 -4.86
C THR A 21 -5.87 -3.69 -5.55
N PHE A 22 -5.14 -2.96 -6.39
CA PHE A 22 -3.96 -3.52 -7.06
C PHE A 22 -2.84 -3.85 -6.07
N ILE A 23 -2.46 -2.93 -5.19
CA ILE A 23 -1.36 -3.14 -4.24
C ILE A 23 -1.69 -4.22 -3.20
N ASP A 24 -2.94 -4.34 -2.77
CA ASP A 24 -3.38 -5.39 -1.83
C ASP A 24 -3.25 -6.79 -2.43
N ASN A 25 -3.38 -6.92 -3.74
CA ASN A 25 -3.25 -8.20 -4.45
C ASN A 25 -1.81 -8.58 -4.83
N VAL A 26 -0.83 -7.71 -4.61
CA VAL A 26 0.59 -8.01 -4.93
C VAL A 26 1.17 -9.07 -3.99
N GLY A 27 0.66 -9.17 -2.76
CA GLY A 27 1.15 -10.13 -1.77
C GLY A 27 2.43 -9.69 -1.06
N PHE A 28 2.60 -8.39 -0.80
CA PHE A 28 3.79 -7.83 -0.12
C PHE A 28 4.12 -8.52 1.20
N HIS A 29 3.13 -8.92 1.99
CA HIS A 29 3.34 -9.70 3.22
C HIS A 29 4.07 -11.03 2.95
N GLY A 30 3.62 -11.78 1.95
CA GLY A 30 4.24 -13.06 1.57
C GLY A 30 5.65 -12.88 1.00
N ILE A 31 5.85 -11.83 0.19
CA ILE A 31 7.18 -11.45 -0.32
C ILE A 31 8.12 -11.13 0.84
N ALA A 32 7.70 -10.28 1.77
CA ALA A 32 8.51 -9.88 2.93
C ALA A 32 8.86 -11.09 3.80
N THR A 33 7.87 -11.90 4.18
CA THR A 33 8.08 -13.13 4.96
C THR A 33 9.06 -14.08 4.27
N THR A 34 8.98 -14.23 2.95
CA THR A 34 9.92 -15.08 2.20
C THR A 34 11.32 -14.49 2.17
N LEU A 35 11.47 -13.18 2.00
CA LEU A 35 12.78 -12.50 1.94
C LEU A 35 13.46 -12.39 3.31
N THR A 36 12.70 -12.44 4.41
CA THR A 36 13.23 -12.30 5.78
C THR A 36 13.19 -13.59 6.60
N GLY A 37 12.70 -14.69 6.02
CA GLY A 37 12.60 -15.99 6.69
C GLY A 37 13.96 -16.67 6.90
N SER A 38 13.93 -17.89 7.45
CA SER A 38 15.14 -18.69 7.70
C SER A 38 15.85 -19.18 6.43
N GLU A 39 15.12 -19.26 5.31
CA GLU A 39 15.66 -19.63 3.99
C GLU A 39 15.22 -18.59 2.95
N PRO A 40 15.85 -17.41 2.93
CA PRO A 40 15.42 -16.34 2.06
C PRO A 40 15.65 -16.70 0.59
N LYS A 41 14.65 -16.44 -0.25
CA LYS A 41 14.67 -16.72 -1.70
C LYS A 41 14.14 -15.52 -2.46
N ILE A 42 14.78 -15.20 -3.58
CA ILE A 42 14.34 -14.12 -4.49
C ILE A 42 13.64 -14.76 -5.70
N ASP A 43 12.35 -14.46 -5.88
CA ASP A 43 11.65 -14.75 -7.13
C ASP A 43 12.02 -13.72 -8.21
N ARG A 44 12.26 -14.19 -9.43
CA ARG A 44 12.67 -13.35 -10.56
C ARG A 44 11.59 -12.35 -11.00
N ASN A 45 10.33 -12.59 -10.66
CA ASN A 45 9.19 -11.78 -11.08
C ASN A 45 8.89 -10.64 -10.10
N TRP A 46 9.40 -10.71 -8.86
CA TRP A 46 9.04 -9.74 -7.82
C TRP A 46 9.45 -8.32 -8.15
N ALA A 47 10.64 -8.10 -8.72
CA ALA A 47 11.08 -6.74 -9.08
C ALA A 47 10.09 -6.06 -10.06
N ALA A 48 9.65 -6.77 -11.10
CA ALA A 48 8.67 -6.25 -12.05
C ALA A 48 7.29 -6.05 -11.42
N LEU A 49 6.85 -6.99 -10.57
CA LEU A 49 5.57 -6.89 -9.86
C LEU A 49 5.54 -5.67 -8.92
N ILE A 50 6.58 -5.49 -8.11
CA ILE A 50 6.69 -4.36 -7.18
C ILE A 50 6.79 -3.03 -7.95
N ARG A 51 7.50 -3.01 -9.09
CA ARG A 51 7.56 -1.82 -9.95
C ARG A 51 6.19 -1.42 -10.49
N ASN A 52 5.37 -2.38 -10.92
CA ASN A 52 4.01 -2.08 -11.38
C ASN A 52 3.16 -1.47 -10.27
N ALA A 53 3.32 -1.96 -9.03
CA ALA A 53 2.63 -1.41 -7.86
C ALA A 53 3.11 0.01 -7.53
N GLN A 54 4.42 0.25 -7.59
CA GLN A 54 5.02 1.58 -7.46
C GLN A 54 4.44 2.56 -8.48
N ILE A 55 4.36 2.17 -9.75
CA ILE A 55 3.78 2.99 -10.82
C ILE A 55 2.31 3.28 -10.54
N ALA A 56 1.51 2.28 -10.17
CA ALA A 56 0.09 2.45 -9.87
C ALA A 56 -0.14 3.51 -8.79
N VAL A 57 0.65 3.48 -7.71
CA VAL A 57 0.58 4.50 -6.66
C VAL A 57 1.06 5.86 -7.16
N ALA A 58 2.20 5.93 -7.84
CA ALA A 58 2.80 7.18 -8.28
C ALA A 58 1.95 7.97 -9.30
N VAL A 59 1.15 7.29 -10.12
CA VAL A 59 0.24 7.94 -11.09
C VAL A 59 -1.12 8.27 -10.52
N THR A 60 -1.45 7.77 -9.33
CA THR A 60 -2.73 8.01 -8.68
C THR A 60 -2.76 9.41 -8.09
N ALA A 61 -3.82 10.16 -8.38
CA ALA A 61 -4.08 11.44 -7.74
C ALA A 61 -4.53 11.21 -6.28
N LEU A 62 -3.55 11.03 -5.39
CA LEU A 62 -3.78 10.82 -3.96
C LEU A 62 -4.35 12.10 -3.31
N PRO A 63 -5.34 11.97 -2.42
CA PRO A 63 -5.68 13.00 -1.45
C PRO A 63 -4.43 13.48 -0.69
N ASP A 64 -4.40 14.76 -0.32
CA ASP A 64 -3.20 15.37 0.29
C ASP A 64 -2.80 14.70 1.60
N GLU A 65 -3.77 14.21 2.38
CA GLU A 65 -3.54 13.44 3.60
C GLU A 65 -2.88 12.07 3.35
N LEU A 66 -3.02 11.49 2.16
CA LEU A 66 -2.43 10.20 1.78
C LEU A 66 -1.07 10.36 1.09
N ARG A 67 -0.74 11.56 0.59
CA ARG A 67 0.50 11.83 -0.14
C ARG A 67 1.76 11.37 0.61
N PRO A 68 1.94 11.64 1.93
CA PRO A 68 3.12 11.16 2.65
C PRO A 68 3.24 9.63 2.68
N ALA A 69 2.11 8.91 2.78
CA ALA A 69 2.10 7.44 2.76
C ALA A 69 2.42 6.90 1.35
N GLY A 70 1.90 7.54 0.31
CA GLY A 70 2.22 7.23 -1.09
C GLY A 70 3.70 7.43 -1.40
N ASP A 71 4.29 8.54 -0.98
CA ASP A 71 5.71 8.84 -1.16
C ASP A 71 6.61 7.84 -0.42
N ARG A 72 6.23 7.47 0.81
CA ARG A 72 6.95 6.44 1.58
C ARG A 72 6.89 5.09 0.88
N PHE A 73 5.72 4.68 0.41
CA PHE A 73 5.56 3.42 -0.33
C PHE A 73 6.41 3.39 -1.60
N THR A 74 6.36 4.45 -2.41
CA THR A 74 7.11 4.51 -3.68
C THR A 74 8.62 4.49 -3.45
N ALA A 75 9.13 5.19 -2.43
CA ALA A 75 10.55 5.17 -2.06
C ALA A 75 10.99 3.80 -1.49
N ALA A 76 10.14 3.14 -0.70
CA ALA A 76 10.43 1.81 -0.18
C ALA A 76 10.46 0.76 -1.30
N ALA A 77 9.53 0.87 -2.26
CA ALA A 77 9.46 -0.01 -3.43
C ALA A 77 10.74 0.13 -4.28
N GLU A 78 11.19 1.35 -4.55
CA GLU A 78 12.41 1.62 -5.30
C GLU A 78 13.63 0.93 -4.64
N LYS A 79 13.79 1.09 -3.33
CA LYS A 79 14.90 0.47 -2.57
C LYS A 79 14.89 -1.05 -2.71
N LEU A 80 13.73 -1.69 -2.54
CA LEU A 80 13.64 -3.14 -2.65
C LEU A 80 13.89 -3.61 -4.09
N ILE A 81 13.30 -2.95 -5.09
CA ILE A 81 13.51 -3.26 -6.51
C ILE A 81 15.02 -3.26 -6.83
N ALA A 82 15.74 -2.22 -6.40
CA ALA A 82 17.17 -2.11 -6.67
C ALA A 82 17.98 -3.30 -6.11
N VAL A 83 17.61 -3.83 -4.93
CA VAL A 83 18.27 -5.00 -4.35
C VAL A 83 17.86 -6.29 -5.07
N LEU A 84 16.58 -6.44 -5.41
CA LEU A 84 16.05 -7.60 -6.12
C LEU A 84 16.68 -7.74 -7.52
N GLU A 85 16.87 -6.64 -8.24
CA GLU A 85 17.51 -6.63 -9.56
C GLU A 85 18.98 -7.09 -9.50
N ARG A 86 19.69 -6.75 -8.42
CA ARG A 86 21.05 -7.24 -8.17
C ARG A 86 21.10 -8.68 -7.64
N ARG A 87 19.94 -9.26 -7.27
CA ARG A 87 19.81 -10.57 -6.62
C ARG A 87 20.63 -10.69 -5.33
N ASP A 88 20.76 -9.59 -4.59
CA ASP A 88 21.58 -9.53 -3.37
C ASP A 88 20.77 -9.97 -2.15
N ILE A 89 20.76 -11.28 -1.90
CA ILE A 89 20.00 -11.90 -0.80
C ILE A 89 20.39 -11.40 0.59
N ASN A 90 21.60 -10.85 0.75
CA ASN A 90 22.05 -10.36 2.06
C ASN A 90 21.51 -8.95 2.35
N ALA A 91 21.09 -8.21 1.32
CA ALA A 91 20.62 -6.83 1.44
C ALA A 91 19.10 -6.67 1.30
N VAL A 92 18.34 -7.75 1.03
CA VAL A 92 16.88 -7.65 0.77
C VAL A 92 16.04 -7.44 2.03
N ALA A 93 16.53 -7.88 3.19
CA ALA A 93 15.68 -8.02 4.38
C ALA A 93 15.09 -6.69 4.85
N ASP A 94 15.91 -5.65 5.00
CA ASP A 94 15.45 -4.36 5.51
C ASP A 94 14.57 -3.59 4.50
N PRO A 95 14.93 -3.50 3.20
CA PRO A 95 14.02 -2.95 2.19
C PRO A 95 12.68 -3.70 2.10
N ALA A 96 12.67 -5.02 2.29
CA ALA A 96 11.44 -5.81 2.28
C ALA A 96 10.53 -5.48 3.47
N LYS A 97 11.09 -5.36 4.67
CA LYS A 97 10.35 -4.92 5.87
C LYS A 97 9.80 -3.52 5.71
N GLU A 98 10.61 -2.59 5.20
CA GLU A 98 10.18 -1.20 5.02
C GLU A 98 9.05 -1.10 3.98
N LEU A 99 9.15 -1.82 2.86
CA LEU A 99 8.05 -1.87 1.89
C LEU A 99 6.77 -2.46 2.47
N HIS A 100 6.87 -3.53 3.26
CA HIS A 100 5.72 -4.13 3.94
C HIS A 100 5.03 -3.15 4.89
N ILE A 101 5.80 -2.40 5.69
CA ILE A 101 5.27 -1.37 6.60
C ILE A 101 4.62 -0.23 5.80
N ALA A 102 5.30 0.26 4.77
CA ALA A 102 4.79 1.36 3.95
C ALA A 102 3.53 0.97 3.17
N TYR A 103 3.47 -0.28 2.70
CA TYR A 103 2.28 -0.87 2.10
C TYR A 103 1.08 -0.84 3.07
N HIS A 104 1.23 -1.36 4.29
CA HIS A 104 0.15 -1.34 5.28
C HIS A 104 -0.30 0.08 5.60
N ALA A 105 0.65 0.99 5.85
CA ALA A 105 0.33 2.38 6.15
C ALA A 105 -0.48 3.05 5.04
N LEU A 106 -0.12 2.83 3.77
CA LEU A 106 -0.86 3.37 2.62
C LEU A 106 -2.23 2.69 2.46
N SER A 107 -2.28 1.36 2.54
CA SER A 107 -3.52 0.60 2.35
C SER A 107 -4.55 0.95 3.43
N ASP A 108 -4.16 0.89 4.69
CA ASP A 108 -5.03 1.20 5.83
C ASP A 108 -5.53 2.66 5.77
N ALA A 109 -4.65 3.62 5.51
CA ALA A 109 -5.03 5.02 5.40
C ALA A 109 -5.94 5.27 4.18
N GLY A 110 -5.67 4.62 3.05
CA GLY A 110 -6.47 4.73 1.84
C GLY A 110 -7.88 4.20 2.01
N TRP A 111 -8.03 3.01 2.60
CA TRP A 111 -9.34 2.43 2.89
C TRP A 111 -10.11 3.26 3.93
N ASN A 112 -9.43 3.80 4.95
CA ASN A 112 -10.04 4.71 5.92
C ASN A 112 -10.53 6.01 5.28
N HIS A 113 -9.76 6.59 4.36
CA HIS A 113 -10.19 7.76 3.58
C HIS A 113 -11.46 7.44 2.78
N LEU A 114 -11.45 6.35 2.01
CA LEU A 114 -12.60 5.92 1.21
C LEU A 114 -13.83 5.62 2.08
N ALA A 115 -13.64 5.01 3.25
CA ALA A 115 -14.71 4.78 4.21
C ALA A 115 -15.34 6.10 4.68
N GLY A 116 -14.51 7.09 5.03
CA GLY A 116 -14.96 8.44 5.39
C GLY A 116 -15.70 9.14 4.24
N THR A 117 -15.21 9.04 3.00
CA THR A 117 -15.89 9.58 1.81
C THR A 117 -17.25 8.93 1.57
N ALA A 118 -17.38 7.63 1.84
CA ALA A 118 -18.63 6.88 1.71
C ALA A 118 -19.61 7.10 2.88
N GLY A 119 -19.22 7.86 3.91
CA GLY A 119 -20.04 8.09 5.10
C GLY A 119 -20.09 6.91 6.07
N PHE A 120 -19.19 5.94 5.96
CA PHE A 120 -19.00 4.93 6.99
C PHE A 120 -18.28 5.59 8.17
N SER A 121 -18.85 5.52 9.38
CA SER A 121 -18.12 5.88 10.58
C SER A 121 -16.90 4.96 10.69
N ALA A 122 -15.70 5.54 10.80
CA ALA A 122 -14.53 4.78 11.23
C ALA A 122 -14.88 4.15 12.57
N GLY A 123 -15.16 2.85 12.57
CA GLY A 123 -15.67 2.12 13.72
C GLY A 123 -14.67 2.15 14.87
N ASN A 124 -14.81 3.15 15.73
CA ASN A 124 -14.33 3.12 17.11
C ASN A 124 -15.35 2.46 18.04
N ASP A 125 -16.27 1.66 17.49
CA ASP A 125 -17.11 0.78 18.30
C ASP A 125 -16.25 -0.40 18.77
N GLN A 126 -15.56 -0.21 19.89
CA GLN A 126 -14.99 -1.30 20.68
C GLN A 126 -16.07 -2.37 20.93
N PRO A 127 -15.86 -3.65 20.58
CA PRO A 127 -16.59 -4.73 21.19
C PRO A 127 -15.91 -5.04 22.52
N GLY A 128 -16.34 -4.39 23.61
CA GLY A 128 -15.70 -4.63 24.90
C GLY A 128 -16.40 -4.02 26.11
N ALA A 129 -17.44 -4.68 26.61
CA ALA A 129 -17.58 -5.00 28.04
C ALA A 129 -18.88 -5.79 28.30
N GLY A 130 -18.87 -7.07 27.92
CA GLY A 130 -19.63 -8.04 28.69
C GLY A 130 -18.95 -8.18 30.05
N HIS A 131 -19.43 -7.48 31.07
CA HIS A 131 -19.12 -7.81 32.46
C HIS A 131 -20.24 -8.70 32.99
N HIS A 132 -19.90 -9.97 33.14
CA HIS A 132 -20.52 -10.84 34.14
C HIS A 132 -20.35 -10.19 35.52
N HIS A 133 -21.45 -10.01 36.24
CA HIS A 133 -21.59 -10.26 37.68
C HIS A 133 -23.07 -10.37 38.04
#